data_AF-A0A061QG62-F1
#
_entry.id   AF-A0A061QG62-F1
#
_cell.length_a   1.000
_cell.length_b   1.000
_cell.length_c   1.000
_cell.angle_alpha   90.00
_cell.angle_beta   90.00
_cell.angle_gamma   90.00
#
_symmetry.space_group_name_H-M   'P 1'
#
loop_
_entity.id
_entity.type
_entity.pdbx_description
1 polymer ?
#
loop_
_entity_poly.entity_id
_entity_poly.type
_entity_poly.pdbx_seq_one_letter_code
_entity_poly.pdbx_strand_id
1 'polypeptide(L)'
;MVAEYLMANYEEFFSKYTSLLKSQNYVTRRQSVKLLGELLLDRANVKVMLRYVSQRDNLILMMNLLKDSSRSIQFEAFHVFKVFVANPSKPDEIVDILVGNKEKLLLFLRDFHSDKDDEQFKEEKAVIMKEISQLG
;
A
#
# COMPACT_ATOMS: atom_id res chain seq x y z
N MET A 1 -19.35 13.16 -6.48
CA MET A 1 -18.48 13.93 -7.41
C MET A 1 -17.10 13.27 -7.63
N VAL A 2 -16.20 13.12 -6.65
CA VAL A 2 -14.90 12.42 -6.88
C VAL A 2 -15.01 10.90 -6.77
N ALA A 3 -15.53 10.39 -5.65
CA ALA A 3 -15.68 8.94 -5.43
C ALA A 3 -16.48 8.23 -6.54
N GLU A 4 -17.58 8.86 -6.98
CA GLU A 4 -18.42 8.36 -8.07
C GLU A 4 -17.67 8.33 -9.40
N TYR A 5 -16.91 9.38 -9.72
CA TYR A 5 -16.10 9.44 -10.94
C TYR A 5 -15.04 8.33 -10.95
N LEU A 6 -14.31 8.18 -9.83
CA LEU A 6 -13.28 7.15 -9.68
C LEU A 6 -13.86 5.74 -9.81
N MET A 7 -15.04 5.49 -9.26
CA MET A 7 -15.70 4.19 -9.40
C MET A 7 -16.18 3.93 -10.84
N ALA A 8 -16.80 4.93 -11.47
CA ALA A 8 -17.32 4.83 -12.83
C ALA A 8 -16.21 4.65 -13.88
N ASN A 9 -15.04 5.24 -13.64
CA ASN A 9 -13.90 5.25 -14.58
C ASN A 9 -12.69 4.49 -14.03
N TYR A 10 -12.93 3.53 -13.12
CA TYR A 10 -11.87 2.91 -12.31
C TYR A 10 -10.73 2.34 -13.16
N GLU A 11 -11.06 1.51 -14.15
CA GLU A 11 -10.05 0.81 -14.97
C GLU A 11 -9.20 1.81 -15.76
N GLU A 12 -9.82 2.79 -16.42
CA GLU A 12 -9.10 3.80 -17.19
C GLU A 12 -8.24 4.68 -16.29
N PHE A 13 -8.81 5.16 -15.18
CA PHE A 13 -8.12 6.03 -14.24
C PHE A 13 -6.91 5.33 -13.62
N PHE A 14 -7.08 4.14 -13.04
CA PHE A 14 -5.98 3.45 -12.35
C PHE A 14 -4.95 2.85 -13.30
N SER A 15 -5.33 2.50 -14.53
CA SER A 15 -4.37 2.16 -15.59
C SER A 15 -3.42 3.34 -15.86
N LYS A 16 -3.97 4.55 -16.08
CA LYS A 16 -3.17 5.77 -16.24
C LYS A 16 -2.41 6.13 -14.98
N TYR A 17 -3.03 6.02 -13.81
CA TYR A 17 -2.39 6.34 -12.52
C TYR A 17 -1.19 5.45 -12.22
N THR A 18 -1.26 4.17 -12.60
CA THR A 18 -0.15 3.21 -12.46
C THR A 18 1.10 3.66 -13.22
N SER A 19 0.95 4.35 -14.35
CA SER A 19 2.10 4.92 -15.07
C SER A 19 2.82 6.01 -14.27
N LEU A 20 2.09 6.78 -13.45
CA LEU A 20 2.66 7.80 -12.57
C LEU A 20 3.43 7.16 -11.40
N LEU A 21 2.87 6.09 -10.83
CA LEU A 21 3.53 5.29 -9.78
C LEU A 21 4.82 4.62 -10.27
N LYS A 22 4.95 4.40 -11.58
CA LYS A 22 6.13 3.83 -12.24
C LYS A 22 7.02 4.89 -12.92
N SER A 23 6.73 6.18 -12.72
CA SER A 23 7.47 7.26 -13.37
C SER A 23 8.96 7.23 -13.00
N GLN A 24 9.83 7.53 -13.97
CA GLN A 24 11.26 7.73 -13.72
C GLN A 24 11.54 9.08 -13.05
N ASN A 25 10.59 10.01 -13.11
CA ASN A 25 10.69 11.29 -12.43
C ASN A 25 10.39 11.10 -10.93
N TYR A 26 11.40 11.31 -10.09
CA TYR A 26 11.31 11.15 -8.64
C TYR A 26 10.15 11.92 -8.02
N VAL A 27 9.99 13.21 -8.36
CA VAL A 27 8.95 14.07 -7.77
C VAL A 27 7.56 13.56 -8.15
N THR A 28 7.36 13.22 -9.42
CA THR A 28 6.10 12.65 -9.91
C THR A 28 5.78 11.36 -9.17
N ARG A 29 6.72 10.42 -9.15
CA ARG A 29 6.53 9.11 -8.51
C ARG A 29 6.20 9.27 -7.04
N ARG A 30 6.98 10.05 -6.28
CA ARG A 30 6.75 10.29 -4.85
C ARG A 30 5.37 10.90 -4.59
N GLN A 31 5.02 11.98 -5.30
CA GLN A 31 3.74 12.67 -5.05
C GLN A 31 2.55 11.81 -5.47
N SER A 32 2.68 10.98 -6.51
CA SER A 32 1.63 10.03 -6.89
C SER A 32 1.42 8.92 -5.85
N VAL A 33 2.48 8.39 -5.22
CA VAL A 33 2.31 7.40 -4.14
C VAL A 33 1.64 8.04 -2.92
N LYS A 34 2.06 9.25 -2.55
CA LYS A 34 1.44 10.00 -1.44
C LYS A 34 -0.05 10.26 -1.70
N LEU A 35 -0.37 10.79 -2.88
CA LEU A 35 -1.75 11.10 -3.27
C LEU A 35 -2.62 9.83 -3.34
N LEU A 36 -2.05 8.70 -3.76
CA LEU A 36 -2.75 7.41 -3.69
C LEU A 36 -3.13 7.06 -2.25
N GLY A 37 -2.20 7.21 -1.30
CA GLY A 37 -2.48 7.00 0.12
C GLY A 37 -3.62 7.89 0.64
N GLU A 38 -3.57 9.19 0.33
CA GLU A 38 -4.62 10.15 0.70
C GLU A 38 -5.98 9.77 0.10
N LEU A 39 -6.00 9.39 -1.18
CA LEU A 39 -7.21 8.99 -1.90
C LEU A 39 -7.85 7.74 -1.29
N LEU A 40 -7.05 6.73 -0.96
CA LEU A 40 -7.55 5.45 -0.43
C LEU A 40 -7.98 5.56 1.05
N LEU A 41 -7.39 6.46 1.82
CA LEU A 41 -7.73 6.68 3.23
C LEU A 41 -8.91 7.64 3.44
N ASP A 42 -9.35 8.35 2.39
CA ASP A 42 -10.54 9.18 2.44
C ASP A 42 -11.81 8.31 2.59
N ARG A 43 -12.61 8.61 3.63
CA ARG A 43 -13.87 7.93 3.93
C ARG A 43 -14.88 8.01 2.77
N ALA A 44 -14.83 9.05 1.95
CA ALA A 44 -15.68 9.17 0.76
C ALA A 44 -15.34 8.11 -0.31
N ASN A 45 -14.11 7.59 -0.30
CA ASN A 45 -13.57 6.69 -1.33
C ASN A 45 -13.51 5.23 -0.89
N VAL A 46 -14.19 4.83 0.19
CA VAL A 46 -14.13 3.44 0.72
C VAL A 46 -14.39 2.38 -0.34
N LYS A 47 -15.34 2.59 -1.26
CA LYS A 47 -15.60 1.64 -2.36
C LYS A 47 -14.43 1.51 -3.33
N VAL A 48 -13.76 2.63 -3.64
CA VAL A 48 -12.55 2.66 -4.48
C VAL A 48 -11.42 1.96 -3.75
N MET A 49 -11.25 2.25 -2.46
CA MET A 49 -10.23 1.62 -1.62
C MET A 49 -10.39 0.11 -1.58
N LEU A 50 -11.58 -0.39 -1.26
CA LEU A 50 -11.85 -1.83 -1.19
C LEU A 50 -11.55 -2.54 -2.52
N ARG A 51 -11.91 -1.91 -3.65
CA ARG A 51 -11.58 -2.44 -4.98
C ARG A 51 -10.06 -2.45 -5.22
N TYR A 52 -9.36 -1.38 -4.86
CA TYR A 52 -7.91 -1.25 -5.06
C TYR A 52 -7.11 -2.27 -4.25
N VAL A 53 -7.45 -2.45 -2.97
CA VAL A 53 -6.73 -3.37 -2.08
C VAL A 53 -7.08 -4.84 -2.30
N SER A 54 -8.07 -5.11 -3.15
CA SER A 54 -8.44 -6.48 -3.57
C SER A 54 -7.68 -6.94 -4.81
N GLN A 55 -6.86 -6.08 -5.44
CA GLN A 55 -6.14 -6.39 -6.67
C GLN A 55 -4.70 -6.82 -6.40
N ARG A 56 -4.36 -8.04 -6.83
CA ARG A 56 -3.03 -8.65 -6.72
C ARG A 56 -1.90 -7.76 -7.25
N ASP A 57 -2.06 -7.19 -8.45
CA ASP A 57 -1.00 -6.37 -9.07
C ASP A 57 -0.68 -5.11 -8.27
N ASN A 58 -1.70 -4.53 -7.61
CA ASN A 58 -1.51 -3.36 -6.76
C ASN A 58 -0.71 -3.72 -5.50
N LEU A 59 -0.97 -4.88 -4.88
CA LEU A 59 -0.18 -5.36 -3.75
C LEU A 59 1.29 -5.53 -4.16
N ILE A 60 1.54 -6.21 -5.28
CA ILE A 60 2.90 -6.44 -5.80
C ILE A 60 3.60 -5.10 -6.06
N LEU A 61 2.90 -4.13 -6.65
CA LEU A 61 3.44 -2.79 -6.88
C LEU A 61 3.84 -2.12 -5.56
N MET A 62 2.97 -2.15 -4.55
CA MET A 62 3.27 -1.54 -3.25
C MET A 62 4.43 -2.25 -2.54
N MET A 63 4.49 -3.58 -2.57
CA MET A 63 5.61 -4.34 -2.00
C MET A 63 6.95 -4.04 -2.70
N ASN A 64 6.94 -3.77 -4.01
CA ASN A 64 8.13 -3.31 -4.72
C ASN A 64 8.53 -1.89 -4.33
N LEU A 65 7.56 -0.98 -4.15
CA LEU A 65 7.81 0.40 -3.72
C LEU A 65 8.32 0.48 -2.27
N LEU A 66 7.96 -0.47 -1.40
CA LEU A 66 8.60 -0.62 -0.07
C LEU A 66 10.12 -0.83 -0.16
N LYS A 67 10.61 -1.34 -1.29
CA LYS A 67 12.02 -1.59 -1.56
C LYS A 67 12.67 -0.54 -2.46
N ASP A 68 11.97 0.57 -2.76
CA ASP A 68 12.51 1.66 -3.59
C ASP A 68 13.78 2.25 -2.95
N SER A 69 14.70 2.81 -3.74
CA SER A 69 15.93 3.41 -3.19
C SER A 69 15.66 4.68 -2.38
N SER A 70 14.52 5.34 -2.60
CA SER A 70 14.10 6.52 -1.85
C SER A 70 13.34 6.15 -0.58
N ARG A 71 13.92 6.47 0.58
CA ARG A 71 13.24 6.40 1.89
C ARG A 71 11.90 7.12 1.92
N SER A 72 11.76 8.24 1.20
CA SER A 72 10.47 8.93 1.14
C SER A 72 9.41 8.13 0.40
N ILE A 73 9.77 7.46 -0.71
CA ILE A 73 8.82 6.61 -1.45
C ILE A 73 8.47 5.36 -0.64
N GLN A 74 9.47 4.74 0.00
CA GLN A 74 9.26 3.61 0.90
C GLN A 74 8.21 3.93 1.97
N PHE A 75 8.33 5.10 2.61
CA PHE A 75 7.42 5.53 3.66
C PHE A 75 5.98 5.75 3.15
N GLU A 76 5.80 6.42 2.01
CA GLU A 76 4.45 6.60 1.42
C GLU A 76 3.85 5.26 0.97
N ALA A 77 4.68 4.35 0.43
CA ALA A 77 4.24 3.01 0.05
C ALA A 77 3.79 2.19 1.26
N PHE A 78 4.40 2.37 2.43
CA PHE A 78 3.95 1.73 3.67
C PHE A 78 2.54 2.15 4.06
N HIS A 79 2.19 3.44 3.91
CA HIS A 79 0.83 3.90 4.20
C HIS A 79 -0.25 3.29 3.29
N VAL A 80 0.09 2.94 2.05
CA VAL A 80 -0.81 2.21 1.16
C VAL A 80 -0.81 0.71 1.50
N PHE A 81 0.38 0.12 1.69
CA PHE A 81 0.56 -1.30 2.00
C PHE A 81 -0.19 -1.71 3.28
N LYS A 82 -0.19 -0.88 4.33
CA LYS A 82 -0.90 -1.20 5.58
C LYS A 82 -2.40 -1.40 5.36
N VAL A 83 -3.00 -0.76 4.35
CA VAL A 83 -4.43 -0.90 4.04
C VAL A 83 -4.74 -2.27 3.45
N PHE A 84 -3.82 -2.86 2.67
CA PHE A 84 -3.96 -4.24 2.19
C PHE A 84 -3.98 -5.23 3.36
N VAL A 85 -3.06 -5.07 4.32
CA VAL A 85 -2.96 -5.94 5.49
C VAL A 85 -4.12 -5.71 6.48
N ALA A 86 -4.63 -4.48 6.59
CA ALA A 86 -5.74 -4.15 7.47
C ALA A 86 -7.13 -4.50 6.89
N ASN A 87 -7.25 -4.85 5.61
CA ASN A 87 -8.52 -5.24 5.01
C ASN A 87 -9.07 -6.50 5.72
N PRO A 88 -10.25 -6.49 6.36
CA PRO A 88 -10.80 -7.68 7.02
C PRO A 88 -11.31 -8.73 6.02
N SER A 89 -11.63 -8.32 4.79
CA SER A 89 -12.14 -9.18 3.71
C SER A 89 -11.10 -9.30 2.59
N LYS A 90 -9.88 -9.72 2.94
CA LYS A 90 -8.81 -9.94 1.95
C LYS A 90 -9.22 -11.07 1.00
N PRO A 91 -9.10 -10.89 -0.32
CA PRO A 91 -9.18 -12.01 -1.25
C PRO A 91 -8.08 -13.04 -1.00
N ASP A 92 -8.35 -14.31 -1.32
CA ASP A 92 -7.39 -15.40 -1.15
C ASP A 92 -6.06 -15.12 -1.86
N GLU A 93 -6.08 -14.54 -3.06
CA GLU A 93 -4.86 -14.17 -3.79
C GLU A 93 -3.97 -13.16 -3.04
N ILE A 94 -4.58 -12.26 -2.26
CA ILE A 94 -3.85 -11.30 -1.41
C ILE A 94 -3.24 -12.03 -0.22
N VAL A 95 -3.99 -12.93 0.39
CA VAL A 95 -3.52 -13.77 1.51
C VAL A 95 -2.35 -14.65 1.06
N ASP A 96 -2.48 -15.33 -0.08
CA ASP A 96 -1.45 -16.22 -0.65
C ASP A 96 -0.12 -15.48 -0.85
N ILE A 97 -0.16 -14.24 -1.36
CA ILE A 97 1.05 -13.43 -1.55
C ILE A 97 1.67 -13.05 -0.20
N LEU A 98 0.86 -12.64 0.77
CA LEU A 98 1.36 -12.25 2.09
C LEU A 98 1.93 -13.46 2.85
N VAL A 99 1.25 -14.61 2.80
CA VAL A 99 1.70 -15.87 3.42
C VAL A 99 2.97 -16.38 2.72
N GLY A 100 2.99 -16.41 1.39
CA GLY A 100 4.16 -16.85 0.61
C GLY A 100 5.40 -15.99 0.82
N ASN A 101 5.25 -14.74 1.28
CA ASN A 101 6.36 -13.83 1.59
C ASN A 101 6.52 -13.55 3.10
N LYS A 102 5.75 -14.23 3.97
CA LYS A 102 5.58 -13.90 5.39
C LYS A 102 6.89 -13.70 6.13
N GLU A 103 7.80 -14.68 6.09
CA GLU A 103 9.07 -14.62 6.81
C GLU A 103 9.93 -13.44 6.35
N LYS A 104 10.10 -13.28 5.04
CA LYS A 104 10.89 -12.20 4.44
C LYS A 104 10.30 -10.83 4.76
N LEU A 105 8.97 -10.73 4.74
CA LEU A 105 8.25 -9.49 5.00
C LEU A 105 8.34 -9.08 6.47
N LEU A 106 8.23 -10.01 7.41
CA LEU A 106 8.41 -9.74 8.84
C LEU A 106 9.84 -9.31 9.16
N LEU A 107 10.84 -10.00 8.58
CA LEU A 107 12.25 -9.61 8.73
C LEU A 107 12.50 -8.20 8.17
N PHE A 108 11.96 -7.91 6.98
CA PHE A 108 12.06 -6.59 6.37
C PHE A 108 11.42 -5.50 7.23
N LEU A 109 10.18 -5.70 7.69
CA LEU A 109 9.43 -4.70 8.45
C LEU A 109 10.05 -4.42 9.82
N ARG A 110 10.72 -5.39 10.45
CA ARG A 110 11.42 -5.17 11.72
C ARG A 110 12.42 -4.01 11.62
N ASP A 111 13.24 -4.04 10.57
CA ASP A 111 14.36 -3.11 10.38
C ASP A 111 13.95 -1.89 9.52
N PHE A 112 12.73 -1.89 8.96
CA PHE A 112 12.18 -0.82 8.15
C PHE A 112 12.01 0.49 8.94
N HIS A 113 12.72 1.55 8.52
CA HIS A 113 12.69 2.89 9.12
C HIS A 113 12.83 2.91 10.65
N SER A 114 13.66 2.05 11.23
CA SER A 114 13.87 1.96 12.68
C SER A 114 14.54 3.19 13.30
N ASP A 115 15.16 4.04 12.48
CA ASP A 115 15.79 5.31 12.84
C ASP A 115 14.79 6.48 12.99
N LYS A 116 13.52 6.30 12.63
CA LYS A 116 12.49 7.32 12.82
C LYS A 116 12.01 7.37 14.27
N ASP A 117 12.07 8.55 14.87
CA ASP A 117 11.46 8.83 16.17
C ASP A 117 9.99 9.28 16.02
N ASP A 118 9.19 8.36 15.49
CA ASP A 118 7.76 8.55 15.20
C ASP A 118 6.99 7.39 15.84
N GLU A 119 6.46 7.63 17.04
CA GLU A 119 5.77 6.60 17.82
C GLU A 119 4.55 6.04 17.10
N GLN A 120 3.78 6.90 16.42
CA GLN A 120 2.62 6.45 15.65
C GLN A 120 3.05 5.46 14.56
N PHE A 121 4.12 5.77 13.83
CA PHE A 121 4.65 4.85 12.82
C PHE A 121 5.14 3.53 13.44
N LYS A 122 5.82 3.56 14.60
CA LYS A 122 6.28 2.36 15.30
C LYS A 122 5.10 1.46 15.70
N GLU A 123 4.03 2.04 16.22
CA GLU A 123 2.79 1.34 16.56
C GLU A 123 2.11 0.73 15.33
N GLU A 124 1.92 1.52 14.27
CA GLU A 124 1.32 1.05 13.01
C GLU A 124 2.13 -0.13 12.44
N LYS A 125 3.46 -0.03 12.44
CA LYS A 125 4.35 -1.10 11.99
C LYS A 125 4.20 -2.37 12.83
N ALA A 126 4.13 -2.24 14.15
CA ALA A 126 3.96 -3.37 15.05
C ALA A 126 2.61 -4.08 14.84
N VAL A 127 1.52 -3.33 14.63
CA VAL A 127 0.20 -3.87 14.30
C VAL A 127 0.26 -4.66 12.98
N ILE A 128 0.85 -4.07 11.94
CA ILE A 128 0.95 -4.73 10.63
C ILE A 128 1.80 -6.00 10.67
N MET A 129 2.91 -5.99 11.41
CA MET A 129 3.70 -7.20 11.63
C MET A 129 2.92 -8.28 12.37
N LYS A 130 2.13 -7.90 13.39
CA LYS A 130 1.27 -8.84 14.12
C LYS A 130 0.22 -9.46 13.20
N GLU A 131 -0.49 -8.65 12.42
CA GLU A 131 -1.49 -9.14 11.45
C GLU A 131 -0.86 -10.14 10.46
N ILE A 132 0.28 -9.82 9.85
CA ILE A 132 0.99 -10.72 8.93
C ILE A 132 1.40 -12.02 9.63
N SER A 133 1.86 -11.95 10.88
CA SER A 133 2.27 -13.13 11.64
C SER A 133 1.12 -14.12 11.92
N GLN A 134 -0.11 -13.62 11.94
CA GLN A 134 -1.32 -14.40 12.22
C GLN A 134 -1.97 -15.00 10.95
N LEU A 135 -1.55 -14.56 9.75
CA LEU A 135 -1.99 -15.17 8.50
C LEU A 135 -1.49 -16.62 8.42
N GLY A 136 -2.37 -17.53 8.04
CA GLY A 136 -2.12 -18.97 7.92
C GLY A 136 -3.00 -19.59 6.85
#